data_AF-A0A2W4W4U5-F1
#
_entry.id   AF-A0A2W4W4U5-F1
#
_cell.length_a   1.000
_cell.length_b   1.000
_cell.length_c   1.000
_cell.angle_alpha   90.00
_cell.angle_beta   90.00
_cell.angle_gamma   90.00
#
_symmetry.space_group_name_H-M   'P 1'
#
loop_
_entity.id
_entity.type
_entity.pdbx_description
1 polymer ?
#
loop_
_entity_poly.entity_id
_entity_poly.type
_entity_poly.pdbx_seq_one_letter_code
_entity_poly.pdbx_strand_id
1 'polypeptide(L)'
;MSLPTAVRHDFDRAQQAAGAPLVWLHLGADTLWLVREGDAQGADSMSLDLGTDSTARLFFRSDLPLPVELERAIDHVEDELMRALAWTGGSATLATDHSLVRGLAQTETALSLESVEALFQRLASGALGDPSALKGLPAGREAAATLLILRELMHHLKFNQVVVATPSPVVSLP
;
A
#
# COMPACT_ATOMS: atom_id res chain seq x y z
N MET A 1 -11.70 -7.38 12.71
CA MET A 1 -12.75 -6.93 11.77
C MET A 1 -12.98 -8.05 10.75
N SER A 2 -14.19 -8.26 10.22
CA SER A 2 -14.43 -9.31 9.19
C SER A 2 -14.05 -8.81 7.80
N LEU A 3 -13.40 -9.65 6.98
CA LEU A 3 -13.00 -9.30 5.62
C LEU A 3 -14.21 -8.84 4.78
N PRO A 4 -14.20 -7.62 4.21
CA PRO A 4 -15.29 -7.15 3.37
C PRO A 4 -15.44 -8.01 2.11
N THR A 5 -16.68 -8.24 1.68
CA THR A 5 -16.99 -9.07 0.50
C THR A 5 -16.32 -8.56 -0.77
N ALA A 6 -16.23 -7.24 -0.96
CA ALA A 6 -15.53 -6.64 -2.10
C ALA A 6 -14.03 -7.01 -2.11
N VAL A 7 -13.35 -6.88 -0.96
CA VAL A 7 -11.93 -7.24 -0.82
C VAL A 7 -11.72 -8.74 -1.10
N ARG A 8 -12.64 -9.59 -0.65
CA ARG A 8 -12.60 -11.03 -0.95
C ARG A 8 -12.73 -11.29 -2.46
N HIS A 9 -13.68 -10.65 -3.14
CA HIS A 9 -13.84 -10.81 -4.60
C HIS A 9 -12.61 -10.33 -5.38
N ASP A 10 -11.97 -9.24 -4.95
CA ASP A 10 -10.75 -8.74 -5.58
C ASP A 10 -9.58 -9.69 -5.37
N PHE A 11 -9.44 -10.25 -4.16
CA PHE A 11 -8.48 -11.31 -3.87
C PHE A 11 -8.72 -12.55 -4.74
N ASP A 12 -9.95 -13.07 -4.80
CA ASP A 12 -10.26 -14.29 -5.56
C ASP A 12 -9.92 -14.12 -7.05
N ARG A 13 -10.21 -12.94 -7.62
CA ARG A 13 -9.85 -12.60 -9.00
C ARG A 13 -8.33 -12.54 -9.19
N ALA A 14 -7.63 -11.87 -8.29
CA ALA A 14 -6.18 -11.76 -8.36
C ALA A 14 -5.49 -13.12 -8.19
N GLN A 15 -6.01 -13.98 -7.30
CA GLN A 15 -5.53 -15.33 -7.07
C GLN A 15 -5.72 -16.21 -8.32
N GLN A 16 -6.88 -16.13 -8.99
CA GLN A 16 -7.12 -16.86 -10.24
C GLN A 16 -6.19 -16.43 -11.38
N ALA A 17 -5.85 -15.14 -11.43
CA ALA A 17 -4.90 -14.62 -12.40
C ALA A 17 -3.43 -14.93 -12.02
N ALA A 18 -3.15 -15.13 -10.74
CA ALA A 18 -1.82 -15.43 -10.23
C ALA A 18 -1.46 -16.91 -10.46
N GLY A 19 -0.32 -17.15 -11.10
CA GLY A 19 0.27 -18.49 -11.21
C GLY A 19 1.16 -18.91 -10.03
N ALA A 20 1.16 -18.13 -8.94
CA ALA A 20 2.08 -18.28 -7.82
C ALA A 20 1.43 -17.77 -6.51
N PRO A 21 2.00 -18.10 -5.32
CA PRO A 21 1.50 -17.61 -4.05
C PRO A 21 1.39 -16.08 -4.01
N LEU A 22 0.23 -15.60 -3.58
CA LEU A 22 -0.12 -14.18 -3.60
C LEU A 22 -0.56 -13.72 -2.21
N VAL A 23 -0.09 -12.53 -1.82
CA VAL A 23 -0.68 -11.73 -0.75
C VAL A 23 -1.32 -10.51 -1.40
N TRP A 24 -2.63 -10.39 -1.24
CA TRP A 24 -3.40 -9.24 -1.70
C TRP A 24 -3.43 -8.14 -0.65
N LEU A 25 -2.98 -6.96 -1.05
CA LEU A 25 -3.04 -5.72 -0.30
C LEU A 25 -4.24 -4.92 -0.80
N HIS A 26 -5.25 -4.77 0.05
CA HIS A 26 -6.29 -3.77 -0.14
C HIS A 26 -6.07 -2.61 0.82
N LEU A 27 -5.76 -1.43 0.27
CA LEU A 27 -5.58 -0.21 1.02
C LEU A 27 -6.87 0.63 0.92
N GLY A 28 -7.63 0.68 2.00
CA GLY A 28 -8.85 1.49 2.09
C GLY A 28 -8.60 2.88 2.65
N ALA A 29 -9.69 3.64 2.83
CA ALA A 29 -9.65 4.98 3.42
C ALA A 29 -9.14 4.98 4.87
N ASP A 30 -9.63 4.04 5.69
CA ASP A 30 -9.29 3.96 7.12
C ASP A 30 -8.69 2.59 7.53
N THR A 31 -8.64 1.61 6.63
CA THR A 31 -8.23 0.24 6.97
C THR A 31 -7.46 -0.42 5.83
N LEU A 32 -6.40 -1.14 6.21
CA LEU A 32 -5.55 -1.92 5.32
C LEU A 32 -5.85 -3.38 5.57
N TRP A 33 -6.04 -4.13 4.49
CA TRP A 33 -6.25 -5.57 4.54
C TRP A 33 -5.13 -6.30 3.81
N LEU A 34 -4.58 -7.29 4.47
CA LEU A 34 -3.77 -8.33 3.84
C LEU A 34 -4.61 -9.60 3.74
N VAL A 35 -4.66 -10.20 2.55
CA VAL A 35 -5.40 -11.43 2.30
C VAL A 35 -4.49 -12.41 1.58
N ARG A 36 -4.48 -13.67 2.00
CA ARG A 36 -3.73 -14.74 1.34
C ARG A 36 -4.56 -16.00 1.29
N GLU A 37 -4.07 -16.97 0.54
CA GLU A 37 -4.66 -18.31 0.58
C GLU A 37 -4.59 -18.87 2.00
N GLY A 38 -5.74 -19.27 2.53
CA GLY A 38 -5.84 -19.95 3.83
C GLY A 38 -6.01 -21.45 3.63
N ASP A 39 -6.46 -22.14 4.66
CA ASP A 39 -6.68 -23.58 4.62
C ASP A 39 -8.07 -23.95 4.07
N ALA A 40 -8.56 -25.16 4.37
CA ALA A 40 -9.88 -25.64 3.96
C ALA A 40 -11.06 -24.73 4.39
N GLN A 41 -10.85 -23.73 5.25
CA GLN A 41 -11.86 -22.76 5.67
C GLN A 41 -11.89 -21.46 4.84
N GLY A 42 -11.03 -21.33 3.82
CA GLY A 42 -11.01 -20.19 2.89
C GLY A 42 -9.86 -19.21 3.16
N ALA A 43 -9.84 -18.07 2.45
CA ALA A 43 -8.75 -17.09 2.54
C ALA A 43 -8.51 -16.60 3.98
N ASP A 44 -7.24 -16.65 4.42
CA ASP A 44 -6.75 -16.03 5.64
C ASP A 44 -6.68 -14.50 5.42
N SER A 45 -6.96 -13.71 6.46
CA SER A 45 -7.00 -12.25 6.33
C SER A 45 -6.62 -11.54 7.63
N MET A 46 -5.94 -10.41 7.49
CA MET A 46 -5.60 -9.51 8.58
C MET A 46 -5.97 -8.07 8.22
N SER A 47 -6.52 -7.35 9.19
CA SER A 47 -6.79 -5.91 9.11
C SER A 47 -5.84 -5.13 10.00
N LEU A 48 -5.35 -3.99 9.52
CA LEU A 48 -4.64 -2.99 10.31
C LEU A 48 -5.41 -1.67 10.26
N ASP A 49 -5.34 -0.88 11.34
CA ASP A 49 -5.99 0.43 11.44
C ASP A 49 -5.16 1.51 10.72
N LEU A 50 -4.74 1.17 9.50
CA LEU A 50 -3.95 1.97 8.58
C LEU A 50 -4.78 2.20 7.33
N GLY A 51 -5.02 3.45 6.96
CA GLY A 51 -5.73 3.78 5.73
C GLY A 51 -5.09 4.98 5.07
N THR A 52 -5.30 5.10 3.77
CA THR A 52 -4.78 6.24 3.00
C THR A 52 -5.27 7.56 3.58
N ASP A 53 -6.57 7.68 3.81
CA ASP A 53 -7.23 8.90 4.25
C ASP A 53 -7.03 9.12 5.75
N SER A 54 -7.06 8.06 6.56
CA SER A 54 -6.85 8.16 8.01
C SER A 54 -5.42 8.61 8.33
N THR A 55 -4.41 7.99 7.72
CA THR A 55 -3.00 8.39 7.91
C THR A 55 -2.76 9.81 7.43
N ALA A 56 -3.24 10.16 6.22
CA ALA A 56 -3.11 11.52 5.71
C ALA A 56 -3.77 12.56 6.62
N ARG A 57 -4.98 12.28 7.11
CA ARG A 57 -5.75 13.17 8.00
C ARG A 57 -5.11 13.33 9.37
N LEU A 58 -4.53 12.26 9.92
CA LEU A 58 -3.94 12.26 11.26
C LEU A 58 -2.59 12.97 11.31
N PHE A 59 -1.76 12.81 10.27
CA PHE A 59 -0.37 13.23 10.33
C PHE A 59 -0.02 14.43 9.44
N PHE A 60 -0.74 14.65 8.33
CA PHE A 60 -0.35 15.64 7.32
C PHE A 60 -1.30 16.83 7.28
N ARG A 61 -0.76 18.02 7.55
CA ARG A 61 -1.53 19.27 7.57
C ARG A 61 -1.71 19.89 6.19
N SER A 62 -0.84 19.54 5.25
CA SER A 62 -0.76 20.07 3.89
C SER A 62 -0.47 18.94 2.90
N ASP A 63 -0.58 19.24 1.60
CA ASP A 63 -0.33 18.26 0.53
C ASP A 63 1.09 17.72 0.51
N LEU A 64 2.07 18.54 0.90
CA LEU A 64 3.45 18.12 1.13
C LEU A 64 3.68 18.04 2.65
N PRO A 65 3.91 16.83 3.20
CA PRO A 65 4.22 16.67 4.61
C PRO A 65 5.53 17.35 5.01
N LEU A 66 5.59 17.84 6.24
CA LEU A 66 6.85 18.29 6.85
C LEU A 66 7.70 17.07 7.29
N PRO A 67 9.02 17.22 7.44
CA PRO A 67 9.89 16.11 7.87
C PRO A 67 9.44 15.46 9.17
N VAL A 68 9.09 16.27 10.18
CA VAL A 68 8.58 15.78 11.47
C VAL A 68 7.22 15.11 11.37
N GLU A 69 6.40 15.47 10.38
CA GLU A 69 5.12 14.82 10.13
C GLU A 69 5.33 13.45 9.48
N LEU A 70 6.30 13.33 8.57
CA LEU A 70 6.72 12.03 8.01
C LEU A 70 7.25 11.10 9.10
N GLU A 71 8.16 11.57 9.96
CA GLU A 71 8.72 10.77 11.06
C GLU A 71 7.61 10.22 11.97
N ARG A 72 6.66 11.06 12.39
CA ARG A 72 5.52 10.61 13.23
C ARG A 72 4.61 9.62 12.53
N ALA A 73 4.38 9.80 11.22
CA ALA A 73 3.59 8.88 10.43
C ALA A 73 4.31 7.53 10.26
N ILE A 74 5.65 7.54 10.09
CA ILE A 74 6.47 6.32 10.07
C ILE A 74 6.32 5.59 11.40
N ASP A 75 6.61 6.24 12.53
CA ASP A 75 6.54 5.62 13.87
C ASP A 75 5.18 4.93 14.08
N HIS A 76 4.09 5.63 13.74
CA HIS A 76 2.74 5.06 13.85
C HIS A 76 2.52 3.86 12.91
N VAL A 77 2.91 3.97 11.65
CA VAL A 77 2.75 2.89 10.67
C VAL A 77 3.59 1.67 11.07
N GLU A 78 4.82 1.86 11.54
CA GLU A 78 5.68 0.79 12.02
C GLU A 78 5.06 0.06 13.22
N ASP A 79 4.57 0.80 14.21
CA ASP A 79 3.90 0.23 15.38
C ASP A 79 2.68 -0.63 14.99
N GLU A 80 1.89 -0.16 14.03
CA GLU A 80 0.73 -0.89 13.53
C GLU A 80 1.15 -2.16 12.76
N LEU A 81 2.22 -2.08 11.96
CA LEU A 81 2.78 -3.21 11.19
C LEU A 81 3.38 -4.30 12.06
N MET A 82 3.80 -4.00 13.31
CA MET A 82 4.30 -5.01 14.24
C MET A 82 3.27 -6.14 14.50
N ARG A 83 1.97 -5.86 14.34
CA ARG A 83 0.92 -6.88 14.46
C ARG A 83 0.84 -7.82 13.26
N ALA A 84 1.41 -7.42 12.12
CA ALA A 84 1.41 -8.15 10.87
C ALA A 84 2.70 -8.93 10.59
N LEU A 85 3.64 -9.02 11.53
CA LEU A 85 4.92 -9.74 11.30
C LEU A 85 4.74 -11.21 10.89
N ALA A 86 3.62 -11.86 11.20
CA ALA A 86 3.32 -13.23 10.73
C ALA A 86 2.94 -13.30 9.22
N TRP A 87 2.78 -12.14 8.57
CA TRP A 87 2.42 -11.97 7.17
C TRP A 87 3.62 -11.64 6.28
N THR A 88 4.80 -12.15 6.64
CA THR A 88 6.00 -11.91 5.85
C THR A 88 5.87 -12.47 4.43
N GLY A 89 6.50 -11.78 3.48
CA GLY A 89 6.36 -12.03 2.06
C GLY A 89 6.95 -13.34 1.59
N GLY A 90 7.96 -13.90 2.27
CA GLY A 90 8.55 -15.19 1.90
C GLY A 90 8.79 -15.31 0.39
N SER A 91 8.15 -16.31 -0.26
CA SER A 91 8.11 -16.47 -1.72
C SER A 91 6.84 -15.90 -2.38
N ALA A 92 5.90 -15.37 -1.60
CA ALA A 92 4.67 -14.80 -2.09
C ALA A 92 4.89 -13.40 -2.68
N THR A 93 4.12 -13.09 -3.71
CA THR A 93 4.13 -11.76 -4.34
C THR A 93 3.05 -10.89 -3.70
N LEU A 94 3.38 -9.65 -3.35
CA LEU A 94 2.38 -8.66 -2.93
C LEU A 94 1.68 -8.13 -4.18
N ALA A 95 0.35 -8.03 -4.18
CA ALA A 95 -0.40 -7.39 -5.25
C ALA A 95 -1.48 -6.46 -4.72
N THR A 96 -1.79 -5.42 -5.49
CA THR A 96 -2.84 -4.45 -5.18
C THR A 96 -3.42 -3.86 -6.46
N ASP A 97 -4.66 -3.38 -6.43
CA ASP A 97 -5.26 -2.57 -7.51
C ASP A 97 -5.39 -1.08 -7.14
N HIS A 98 -4.86 -0.67 -5.97
CA HIS A 98 -5.01 0.67 -5.44
C HIS A 98 -4.51 1.75 -6.41
N SER A 99 -5.37 2.74 -6.68
CA SER A 99 -5.16 3.75 -7.72
C SER A 99 -3.91 4.61 -7.50
N LEU A 100 -3.61 4.99 -6.25
CA LEU A 100 -2.40 5.76 -5.93
C LEU A 100 -1.13 4.91 -6.06
N VAL A 101 -1.19 3.60 -5.78
CA VAL A 101 -0.04 2.70 -6.01
C VAL A 101 0.21 2.56 -7.51
N ARG A 102 -0.85 2.47 -8.32
CA ARG A 102 -0.74 2.56 -9.79
C ARG A 102 -0.12 3.89 -10.23
N GLY A 103 -0.54 5.01 -9.64
CA GLY A 103 0.03 6.32 -9.92
C GLY A 103 1.54 6.39 -9.64
N LEU A 104 2.00 5.74 -8.56
CA LEU A 104 3.42 5.59 -8.23
C LEU A 104 4.17 4.70 -9.23
N ALA A 105 3.54 3.61 -9.69
CA ALA A 105 4.10 2.70 -10.68
C ALA A 105 4.15 3.29 -12.10
N GLN A 106 3.34 4.31 -12.36
CA GLN A 106 3.21 4.95 -13.67
C GLN A 106 2.84 3.92 -14.76
N THR A 107 3.78 3.56 -15.63
CA THR A 107 3.59 2.58 -16.71
C THR A 107 4.02 1.17 -16.32
N GLU A 108 4.72 1.02 -15.20
CA GLU A 108 5.20 -0.28 -14.73
C GLU A 108 4.04 -1.12 -14.16
N THR A 109 4.11 -2.43 -14.37
CA THR A 109 3.15 -3.38 -13.80
C THR A 109 3.55 -3.87 -12.40
N ALA A 110 4.77 -3.55 -11.97
CA ALA A 110 5.27 -3.86 -10.65
C ALA A 110 6.30 -2.81 -10.18
N LEU A 111 6.39 -2.62 -8.87
CA LEU A 111 7.41 -1.80 -8.22
C LEU A 111 8.26 -2.69 -7.30
N SER A 112 9.59 -2.60 -7.42
CA SER A 112 10.48 -3.20 -6.43
C SER A 112 10.51 -2.39 -5.13
N LEU A 113 10.92 -3.01 -4.03
CA LEU A 113 11.16 -2.30 -2.77
C LEU A 113 12.14 -1.14 -2.97
N GLU A 114 13.22 -1.35 -3.73
CA GLU A 114 14.19 -0.30 -4.05
C GLU A 114 13.55 0.88 -4.79
N SER A 115 12.66 0.63 -5.75
CA SER A 115 11.93 1.69 -6.46
C SER A 115 11.00 2.45 -5.51
N VAL A 116 10.30 1.75 -4.62
CA VAL A 116 9.44 2.39 -3.61
C VAL A 116 10.28 3.23 -2.64
N GLU A 117 11.41 2.73 -2.17
CA GLU A 117 12.35 3.47 -1.32
C GLU A 117 12.91 4.71 -2.03
N ALA A 118 13.26 4.60 -3.32
CA ALA A 118 13.72 5.74 -4.11
C ALA A 118 12.63 6.82 -4.27
N LEU A 119 11.38 6.42 -4.49
CA LEU A 119 10.24 7.34 -4.51
C LEU A 119 10.05 8.02 -3.14
N PHE A 120 10.17 7.27 -2.05
CA PHE A 120 10.08 7.80 -0.70
C PHE A 120 11.20 8.81 -0.39
N GLN A 121 12.45 8.52 -0.79
CA GLN A 121 13.57 9.46 -0.63
C GLN A 121 13.33 10.78 -1.36
N ARG A 122 12.68 10.73 -2.53
CA ARG A 122 12.30 11.94 -3.26
C ARG A 122 11.22 12.74 -2.55
N LEU A 123 10.23 12.08 -1.94
CA LEU A 123 9.25 12.73 -1.07
C LEU A 123 9.93 13.41 0.13
N ALA A 124 10.87 12.71 0.79
CA ALA A 124 11.62 13.24 1.93
C ALA A 124 12.48 14.46 1.54
N SER A 125 13.18 14.41 0.41
CA SER A 125 13.90 15.57 -0.13
C SER A 125 12.99 16.76 -0.42
N GLY A 126 11.79 16.51 -0.96
CA GLY A 126 10.76 17.52 -1.13
C GLY A 126 10.34 18.16 0.19
N ALA A 127 10.08 17.35 1.22
CA ALA A 127 9.74 17.82 2.56
C ALA A 127 10.85 18.66 3.20
N LEU A 128 12.12 18.40 2.85
CA LEU A 128 13.29 19.18 3.28
C LEU A 128 13.51 20.47 2.47
N GLY A 129 12.67 20.75 1.46
CA GLY A 129 12.71 21.99 0.70
C GLY A 129 13.36 21.88 -0.68
N ASP A 130 13.45 20.68 -1.27
CA ASP A 130 13.78 20.51 -2.69
C ASP A 130 12.53 20.12 -3.53
N PRO A 131 11.76 21.09 -4.05
CA PRO A 131 10.58 20.82 -4.88
C PRO A 131 10.90 20.06 -6.17
N SER A 132 12.14 20.10 -6.66
CA SER A 132 12.51 19.45 -7.91
C SER A 132 12.48 17.92 -7.78
N ALA A 133 12.73 17.40 -6.58
CA ALA A 133 12.65 15.98 -6.26
C ALA A 133 11.23 15.40 -6.46
N LEU A 134 10.20 16.22 -6.31
CA LEU A 134 8.79 15.83 -6.40
C LEU A 134 8.29 15.59 -7.84
N LYS A 135 9.09 15.93 -8.85
CA LYS A 135 8.67 15.87 -10.25
C LYS A 135 8.21 14.47 -10.68
N GLY A 136 6.92 14.29 -10.95
CA GLY A 136 6.35 13.01 -11.39
C GLY A 136 5.96 12.07 -10.24
N LEU A 137 6.06 12.50 -8.98
CA LEU A 137 5.29 11.87 -7.91
C LEU A 137 3.84 12.35 -7.96
N PRO A 138 2.86 11.48 -7.64
CA PRO A 138 1.51 11.93 -7.37
C PRO A 138 1.49 12.94 -6.23
N ALA A 139 0.75 14.03 -6.41
CA ALA A 139 0.62 15.09 -5.40
C ALA A 139 -0.48 14.76 -4.38
N GLY A 140 -0.46 15.46 -3.25
CA GLY A 140 -1.48 15.34 -2.21
C GLY A 140 -1.04 14.47 -1.04
N ARG A 141 -1.61 14.77 0.12
CA ARG A 141 -1.29 14.08 1.38
C ARG A 141 -1.66 12.59 1.35
N GLU A 142 -2.70 12.20 0.62
CA GLU A 142 -3.13 10.82 0.44
C GLU A 142 -2.09 10.01 -0.38
N ALA A 143 -1.47 10.65 -1.38
CA ALA A 143 -0.37 10.03 -2.14
C ALA A 143 0.87 9.83 -1.28
N ALA A 144 1.22 10.84 -0.46
CA ALA A 144 2.33 10.73 0.50
C ALA A 144 2.06 9.62 1.54
N ALA A 145 0.84 9.53 2.07
CA ALA A 145 0.44 8.48 3.01
C ALA A 145 0.49 7.09 2.37
N THR A 146 -0.01 6.95 1.15
CA THR A 146 0.04 5.69 0.40
C THR A 146 1.49 5.23 0.20
N LEU A 147 2.38 6.13 -0.24
CA LEU A 147 3.78 5.82 -0.47
C LEU A 147 4.50 5.41 0.82
N LEU A 148 4.25 6.13 1.92
CA LEU A 148 4.80 5.83 3.24
C LEU A 148 4.33 4.46 3.72
N ILE A 149 3.01 4.21 3.73
CA ILE A 149 2.43 2.92 4.17
C ILE A 149 2.99 1.77 3.33
N LEU A 150 3.06 1.94 2.01
CA LEU A 150 3.59 0.91 1.11
C LEU A 150 5.06 0.62 1.40
N ARG A 151 5.89 1.66 1.58
CA ARG A 151 7.32 1.52 1.89
C ARG A 151 7.52 0.74 3.18
N GLU A 152 6.87 1.16 4.27
CA GLU A 152 7.02 0.48 5.56
C GLU A 152 6.50 -0.95 5.52
N LEU A 153 5.34 -1.19 4.89
CA LEU A 153 4.78 -2.53 4.78
C LEU A 153 5.73 -3.46 4.03
N MET A 154 6.23 -3.04 2.87
CA MET A 154 7.16 -3.87 2.09
C MET A 154 8.46 -4.13 2.84
N HIS A 155 8.99 -3.11 3.52
CA HIS A 155 10.24 -3.20 4.27
C HIS A 155 10.13 -4.11 5.51
N HIS A 156 9.09 -3.95 6.32
CA HIS A 156 8.89 -4.72 7.55
C HIS A 156 8.40 -6.14 7.28
N LEU A 157 7.47 -6.30 6.34
CA LEU A 157 6.93 -7.62 5.97
C LEU A 157 7.80 -8.34 4.92
N LYS A 158 8.92 -7.76 4.48
CA LYS A 158 9.89 -8.41 3.58
C LYS A 158 9.30 -8.78 2.21
N PHE A 159 8.48 -7.89 1.64
CA PHE A 159 8.07 -7.98 0.24
C PHE A 159 9.05 -7.23 -0.64
N ASN A 160 9.67 -7.93 -1.57
CA ASN A 160 10.67 -7.33 -2.46
C ASN A 160 10.05 -6.61 -3.67
N GLN A 161 8.77 -6.86 -3.94
CA GLN A 161 8.02 -6.23 -5.02
C GLN A 161 6.53 -6.18 -4.71
N VAL A 162 5.84 -5.21 -5.30
CA VAL A 162 4.38 -5.12 -5.36
C VAL A 162 3.92 -5.08 -6.82
N VAL A 163 3.00 -5.97 -7.19
CA VAL A 163 2.38 -6.01 -8.51
C VAL A 163 1.12 -5.16 -8.50
N VAL A 164 0.95 -4.31 -9.50
CA VAL A 164 -0.24 -3.48 -9.69
C VAL A 164 -1.20 -4.23 -10.61
N ALA A 165 -2.18 -4.92 -10.01
CA ALA A 165 -3.23 -5.62 -10.75
C ALA A 165 -4.08 -4.62 -11.53
N THR A 166 -4.66 -5.01 -12.66
CA THR A 166 -5.62 -4.15 -13.37
C THR A 166 -6.86 -3.91 -12.49
N PRO A 167 -7.39 -2.67 -12.44
CA PRO A 167 -8.55 -2.39 -11.63
C PRO A 167 -9.76 -3.14 -12.20
N SER A 168 -10.67 -3.58 -11.34
CA SER A 168 -11.99 -4.03 -11.78
C SER A 168 -12.63 -2.98 -12.67
N PRO A 169 -13.24 -3.34 -13.81
CA PRO A 169 -14.10 -2.40 -14.51
C PRO A 169 -15.21 -2.00 -13.55
N VAL A 170 -15.25 -0.72 -13.18
CA VAL A 170 -16.38 -0.16 -12.44
C VAL A 170 -17.57 -0.25 -13.39
N VAL A 171 -18.42 -1.26 -13.20
CA VAL A 171 -19.71 -1.33 -13.88
C VAL A 171 -20.50 -0.14 -13.35
N SER A 172 -20.44 0.97 -14.08
CA SER A 172 -21.36 2.08 -13.87
C SER A 172 -22.73 1.56 -14.24
N LEU A 173 -23.54 1.23 -13.23
CA LEU A 173 -24.96 0.97 -13.45
C LEU A 173 -25.61 2.28 -13.93
N PRO A 174 -26.46 2.22 -14.96
CA PRO A 174 -27.13 3.40 -15.53
C PRO A 174 -28.12 4.06 -14.56
#